data_AF-A0A818PGU8-F1
#
_entry.id   AF-A0A818PGU8-F1
#
_cell.length_a   1.000
_cell.length_b   1.000
_cell.length_c   1.000
_cell.angle_alpha   90.00
_cell.angle_beta   90.00
_cell.angle_gamma   90.00
#
_symmetry.space_group_name_H-M   'P 1'
#
loop_
_entity.id
_entity.type
_entity.pdbx_description
1 polymer ?
#
loop_
_entity_poly.entity_id
_entity_poly.type
_entity_poly.pdbx_seq_one_letter_code
_entity_poly.pdbx_strand_id
1 'polypeptide(L)'
;SGGGVGAQGTALKRVQGGVAGASFTLTSATGPFTCGMLADGSIETYNSVTAIAVMSGDFTAAGTFLGGFAPSADICSGGCGIQVIKGVTLSTAGLNGALNFDITSITVATGATFQLGTPGASTGFKFSSAVTLSISGHMSFVGSGGNIMLPPGS
;
A
#
# COMPACT_ATOMS: atom_id res chain seq x y z
N SER A 1 -17.48 -3.09 43.42
CA SER A 1 -18.68 -3.11 42.56
C SER A 1 -18.34 -2.36 41.29
N GLY A 2 -18.23 -3.08 40.18
CA GLY A 2 -18.01 -2.50 38.86
C GLY A 2 -19.30 -1.98 38.22
N GLY A 3 -19.15 -1.36 37.05
CA GLY A 3 -20.22 -1.03 36.12
C GLY A 3 -20.29 0.49 35.86
N GLY A 4 -20.11 1.00 34.65
CA GLY A 4 -19.81 0.38 33.38
C GLY A 4 -19.34 1.47 32.41
N VAL A 5 -18.23 1.23 31.72
CA VAL A 5 -17.75 2.11 30.65
C VAL A 5 -18.54 1.74 29.40
N GLY A 6 -19.63 2.48 29.15
CA GLY A 6 -20.35 2.41 27.89
C GLY A 6 -19.52 3.07 26.80
N ALA A 7 -18.52 2.38 26.25
CA ALA A 7 -17.82 2.81 25.05
C ALA A 7 -18.71 2.51 23.82
N GLN A 8 -19.59 3.44 23.49
CA GLN A 8 -20.27 3.47 22.19
C GLN A 8 -19.28 4.00 21.14
N GLY A 9 -18.44 3.12 20.61
CA GLY A 9 -17.47 3.45 19.56
C GLY A 9 -18.15 3.55 18.20
N THR A 10 -18.29 4.77 17.67
CA THR A 10 -18.76 4.98 16.29
C THR A 10 -17.55 5.00 15.35
N ALA A 11 -17.47 4.02 14.45
CA ALA A 11 -16.51 3.99 13.35
C ALA A 11 -16.91 5.02 12.29
N LEU A 12 -15.98 5.86 11.84
CA LEU A 12 -16.18 6.75 10.70
C LEU A 12 -15.07 6.55 9.68
N LYS A 13 -15.46 5.99 8.52
CA LYS A 13 -14.66 5.90 7.29
C LYS A 13 -15.21 6.91 6.29
N ARG A 14 -14.28 7.53 5.54
CA ARG A 14 -14.42 8.46 4.40
C ARG A 14 -14.50 9.94 4.76
N VAL A 15 -13.44 10.66 4.39
CA VAL A 15 -13.55 12.07 4.03
C VAL A 15 -13.78 12.11 2.52
N GLN A 16 -14.95 12.56 2.09
CA GLN A 16 -15.29 12.68 0.67
C GLN A 16 -15.24 14.17 0.29
N GLY A 17 -14.29 14.53 -0.59
CA GLY A 17 -14.20 15.85 -1.24
C GLY A 17 -13.30 16.86 -0.53
N GLY A 18 -12.01 16.92 -0.91
CA GLY A 18 -11.14 18.06 -0.58
C GLY A 18 -11.15 19.08 -1.72
N VAL A 19 -11.83 20.20 -1.51
CA VAL A 19 -11.62 21.44 -2.27
C VAL A 19 -10.50 22.23 -1.60
N ALA A 20 -9.67 22.93 -2.38
CA ALA A 20 -8.64 23.81 -1.85
C ALA A 20 -9.23 24.78 -0.80
N GLY A 21 -8.71 24.76 0.43
CA GLY A 21 -9.23 25.52 1.57
C GLY A 21 -10.14 24.76 2.55
N ALA A 22 -10.43 23.48 2.30
CA ALA A 22 -11.17 22.63 3.25
C ALA A 22 -10.31 22.28 4.48
N SER A 23 -10.91 22.40 5.67
CA SER A 23 -10.35 21.86 6.91
C SER A 23 -10.76 20.40 7.07
N PHE A 24 -9.82 19.53 7.44
CA PHE A 24 -10.12 18.17 7.86
C PHE A 24 -9.72 17.99 9.33
N THR A 25 -10.50 17.19 10.07
CA THR A 25 -10.23 16.92 11.48
C THR A 25 -9.93 15.45 11.66
N LEU A 26 -8.73 15.13 12.15
CA LEU A 26 -8.39 13.79 12.63
C LEU A 26 -8.84 13.70 14.09
N THR A 27 -9.91 12.95 14.35
CA THR A 27 -10.53 12.92 15.68
C THR A 27 -9.91 11.89 16.61
N SER A 28 -9.37 10.80 16.08
CA SER A 28 -8.59 9.81 16.84
C SER A 28 -7.92 8.78 15.92
N ALA A 29 -6.70 8.39 16.27
CA ALA A 29 -6.02 7.22 15.73
C ALA A 29 -5.36 6.48 16.91
N THR A 30 -5.40 5.15 16.89
CA THR A 30 -4.70 4.33 17.88
C THR A 30 -3.56 3.61 17.17
N GLY A 31 -2.32 4.02 17.45
CA GLY A 31 -1.13 3.52 16.77
C GLY A 31 -0.83 4.20 15.43
N PRO A 32 0.15 3.68 14.66
CA PRO A 32 0.55 4.24 13.37
C PRO A 32 -0.59 4.21 12.35
N PHE A 33 -0.78 5.31 11.64
CA PHE A 33 -1.80 5.47 10.61
C PHE A 33 -1.25 6.27 9.43
N THR A 34 -1.94 6.22 8.29
CA THR A 34 -1.63 7.07 7.13
C THR A 34 -2.84 7.91 6.74
N CYS A 35 -2.60 9.19 6.48
CA CYS A 35 -3.53 10.09 5.85
C CYS A 35 -2.82 10.74 4.64
N GLY A 36 -3.42 10.66 3.46
CA GLY A 36 -2.87 11.20 2.23
C GLY A 36 -3.90 12.03 1.49
N MET A 37 -3.47 13.18 0.97
CA MET A 37 -4.26 13.97 0.02
C MET A 37 -3.73 13.69 -1.39
N LEU A 38 -4.59 13.19 -2.27
CA LEU A 38 -4.25 12.92 -3.66
C LEU A 38 -4.36 14.21 -4.50
N ALA A 39 -3.77 14.19 -5.70
CA ALA A 39 -3.77 15.34 -6.60
C ALA A 39 -5.17 15.78 -7.07
N ASP A 40 -6.16 14.89 -7.01
CA ASP A 40 -7.56 15.19 -7.31
C ASP A 40 -8.31 15.82 -6.11
N GLY A 41 -7.60 16.08 -5.00
CA GLY A 41 -8.16 16.63 -3.77
C GLY A 41 -8.85 15.59 -2.88
N SER A 42 -8.92 14.32 -3.27
CA SER A 42 -9.44 13.28 -2.38
C SER A 42 -8.50 13.04 -1.19
N ILE A 43 -9.10 12.73 -0.04
CA ILE A 43 -8.38 12.38 1.19
C ILE A 43 -8.60 10.89 1.45
N GLU A 44 -7.51 10.15 1.56
CA GLU A 44 -7.52 8.75 1.93
C GLU A 44 -6.92 8.55 3.33
N THR A 45 -7.58 7.73 4.13
CA THR A 45 -7.13 7.38 5.48
C THR A 45 -7.05 5.87 5.65
N TYR A 46 -5.98 5.44 6.32
CA TYR A 46 -5.64 4.05 6.58
C TYR A 46 -5.33 3.89 8.06
N ASN A 47 -5.91 2.87 8.70
CA ASN A 47 -5.69 2.55 10.12
C ASN A 47 -4.37 1.79 10.36
N SER A 48 -3.43 1.89 9.43
CA SER A 48 -2.10 1.29 9.47
C SER A 48 -1.15 2.14 8.63
N VAL A 49 0.16 1.93 8.78
CA VAL A 49 1.15 2.51 7.87
C VAL A 49 0.85 2.00 6.46
N THR A 50 0.59 2.91 5.52
CA THR A 50 0.29 2.57 4.13
C THR A 50 1.08 3.49 3.21
N ALA A 51 1.88 2.93 2.32
CA ALA A 51 2.53 3.71 1.28
C ALA A 51 1.64 3.79 0.04
N ILE A 52 1.39 5.02 -0.42
CA ILE A 52 0.50 5.29 -1.54
C ILE A 52 1.34 5.62 -2.76
N ALA A 53 1.38 4.74 -3.75
CA ALA A 53 2.05 4.99 -5.02
C ALA A 53 1.19 5.95 -5.85
N VAL A 54 1.71 7.15 -6.10
CA VAL A 54 1.03 8.27 -6.78
C VAL A 54 1.67 8.65 -8.10
N MET A 55 2.87 8.13 -8.39
CA MET A 55 3.55 8.27 -9.67
C MET A 55 3.98 6.90 -10.18
N SER A 56 3.94 6.68 -11.48
CA SER A 56 4.44 5.43 -12.07
C SER A 56 5.95 5.34 -11.89
N GLY A 57 6.44 4.20 -11.41
CA GLY A 57 7.85 4.05 -11.10
C GLY A 57 8.19 2.75 -10.38
N ASP A 58 9.46 2.64 -10.00
CA ASP A 58 9.95 1.50 -9.24
C ASP A 58 9.58 1.61 -7.76
N PHE A 59 9.36 0.47 -7.12
CA PHE A 59 9.04 0.33 -5.70
C PHE A 59 10.14 0.91 -4.80
N THR A 60 11.39 0.88 -5.23
CA THR A 60 12.52 1.43 -4.46
C THR A 60 12.70 2.94 -4.65
N ALA A 61 12.04 3.53 -5.66
CA ALA A 61 12.15 4.95 -5.94
C ALA A 61 11.23 5.75 -5.00
N ALA A 62 11.83 6.55 -4.12
CA ALA A 62 11.08 7.34 -3.14
C ALA A 62 10.05 8.29 -3.78
N GLY A 63 10.35 8.81 -4.98
CA GLY A 63 9.42 9.66 -5.74
C GLY A 63 8.15 8.96 -6.20
N THR A 64 8.12 7.63 -6.27
CA THR A 64 6.91 6.85 -6.63
C THR A 64 5.77 7.06 -5.64
N PHE A 65 6.10 7.35 -4.37
CA PHE A 65 5.15 7.35 -3.26
C PHE A 65 4.83 8.75 -2.75
N LEU A 66 3.60 8.92 -2.27
CA LEU A 66 3.16 10.13 -1.59
C LEU A 66 4.05 10.39 -0.37
N GLY A 67 4.56 11.61 -0.24
CA GLY A 67 5.47 11.98 0.84
C GLY A 67 6.95 11.69 0.55
N GLY A 68 7.28 11.09 -0.60
CA GLY A 68 8.67 10.95 -1.04
C GLY A 68 9.47 9.92 -0.25
N PHE A 69 8.85 8.83 0.20
CA PHE A 69 9.51 7.72 0.88
C PHE A 69 9.06 6.38 0.30
N ALA A 70 10.02 5.50 -0.01
CA ALA A 70 9.72 4.12 -0.40
C ALA A 70 9.54 3.25 0.86
N PRO A 71 8.64 2.26 0.86
CA PRO A 71 8.55 1.30 1.95
C PRO A 71 9.86 0.55 2.16
N SER A 72 10.22 0.36 3.42
CA SER A 72 11.42 -0.38 3.84
C SER A 72 11.13 -1.18 5.10
N ALA A 73 12.04 -2.09 5.47
CA ALA A 73 11.91 -2.87 6.70
C ALA A 73 11.80 -2.00 7.95
N ASP A 74 12.53 -0.89 8.02
CA ASP A 74 12.51 0.03 9.18
C ASP A 74 11.17 0.76 9.30
N ILE A 75 10.56 1.13 8.17
CA ILE A 75 9.26 1.83 8.12
C ILE A 75 8.12 0.85 8.38
N CYS A 76 8.26 -0.39 7.91
CA CYS A 76 7.23 -1.42 7.93
C CYS A 76 7.36 -2.42 9.07
N SER A 77 8.10 -2.06 10.13
CA SER A 77 8.19 -2.86 11.35
C SER A 77 6.82 -2.93 12.05
N GLY A 78 6.13 -4.07 11.90
CA GLY A 78 4.75 -4.27 12.34
C GLY A 78 3.70 -4.29 11.22
N GLY A 79 4.12 -4.16 9.96
CA GLY A 79 3.27 -4.32 8.78
C GLY A 79 2.91 -3.01 8.10
N CYS A 80 3.08 -2.98 6.78
CA CYS A 80 2.63 -1.90 5.91
C CYS A 80 1.58 -2.38 4.90
N GLY A 81 0.67 -1.48 4.55
CA GLY A 81 -0.12 -1.56 3.33
C GLY A 81 0.58 -0.87 2.15
N ILE A 82 0.22 -1.30 0.95
CA ILE A 82 0.53 -0.60 -0.30
C ILE A 82 -0.78 -0.28 -1.01
N GLN A 83 -0.94 0.98 -1.42
CA GLN A 83 -2.03 1.42 -2.28
C GLN A 83 -1.44 1.89 -3.61
N VAL A 84 -1.90 1.31 -4.72
CA VAL A 84 -1.58 1.79 -6.08
C VAL A 84 -2.81 2.50 -6.65
N ILE A 85 -2.73 3.81 -6.83
CA ILE A 85 -3.87 4.61 -7.29
C ILE A 85 -4.11 4.45 -8.79
N LYS A 86 -5.31 4.84 -9.25
CA LYS A 86 -5.71 4.79 -10.66
C LYS A 86 -4.69 5.49 -11.57
N GLY A 87 -4.36 4.85 -12.69
CA GLY A 87 -3.43 5.39 -13.70
C GLY A 87 -1.95 5.25 -13.34
N VAL A 88 -1.63 4.71 -12.16
CA VAL A 88 -0.25 4.46 -11.72
C VAL A 88 0.16 3.03 -12.01
N THR A 89 1.40 2.87 -12.49
CA THR A 89 2.09 1.59 -12.60
C THR A 89 3.19 1.51 -11.57
N LEU A 90 3.06 0.62 -10.59
CA LEU A 90 4.09 0.32 -9.60
C LEU A 90 4.87 -0.92 -10.03
N SER A 91 6.16 -0.78 -10.26
CA SER A 91 7.06 -1.88 -10.65
C SER A 91 7.89 -2.37 -9.48
N THR A 92 8.08 -3.68 -9.35
CA THR A 92 8.99 -4.27 -8.35
C THR A 92 10.35 -4.66 -8.92
N ALA A 93 10.72 -4.14 -10.10
CA ALA A 93 11.96 -4.53 -10.78
C ALA A 93 13.22 -4.31 -9.92
N GLY A 94 13.28 -3.22 -9.16
CA GLY A 94 14.35 -2.88 -8.23
C GLY A 94 14.40 -3.72 -6.95
N LEU A 95 13.36 -4.53 -6.68
CA LEU A 95 13.32 -5.45 -5.53
C LEU A 95 14.04 -6.78 -5.81
N ASN A 96 14.63 -6.97 -6.99
CA ASN A 96 15.43 -8.14 -7.35
C ASN A 96 14.71 -9.48 -7.08
N GLY A 97 13.43 -9.55 -7.44
CA GLY A 97 12.62 -10.76 -7.35
C GLY A 97 12.06 -11.09 -5.96
N ALA A 98 12.13 -10.17 -4.98
CA ALA A 98 11.60 -10.44 -3.66
C ALA A 98 11.06 -9.21 -2.94
N LEU A 99 9.85 -9.32 -2.41
CA LEU A 99 9.36 -8.43 -1.36
C LEU A 99 9.71 -9.07 -0.01
N ASN A 100 10.73 -8.54 0.67
CA ASN A 100 11.43 -9.18 1.78
C ASN A 100 11.26 -8.49 3.14
N PHE A 101 10.20 -7.73 3.31
CA PHE A 101 9.80 -7.10 4.58
C PHE A 101 8.27 -7.12 4.69
N ASP A 102 7.75 -6.73 5.85
CA ASP A 102 6.34 -6.94 6.21
C ASP A 102 5.39 -6.00 5.47
N ILE A 103 5.08 -6.34 4.22
CA ILE A 103 3.91 -5.82 3.52
C ILE A 103 2.76 -6.80 3.72
N THR A 104 1.77 -6.38 4.49
CA THR A 104 0.62 -7.22 4.90
C THR A 104 -0.57 -7.06 3.96
N SER A 105 -0.62 -5.98 3.18
CA SER A 105 -1.66 -5.76 2.19
C SER A 105 -1.16 -4.99 0.98
N ILE A 106 -1.66 -5.35 -0.20
CA ILE A 106 -1.45 -4.62 -1.45
C ILE A 106 -2.81 -4.46 -2.12
N THR A 107 -3.19 -3.20 -2.34
CA THR A 107 -4.43 -2.83 -3.01
C THR A 107 -4.10 -2.13 -4.32
N VAL A 108 -4.68 -2.60 -5.42
CA VAL A 108 -4.46 -2.06 -6.76
C VAL A 108 -5.81 -1.56 -7.29
N ALA A 109 -5.94 -0.23 -7.39
CA ALA A 109 -7.16 0.40 -7.84
C ALA A 109 -7.48 0.07 -9.31
N THR A 110 -8.74 0.23 -9.71
CA THR A 110 -9.15 0.09 -11.12
C THR A 110 -8.35 1.05 -12.00
N GLY A 111 -7.79 0.53 -13.10
CA GLY A 111 -6.93 1.28 -14.01
C GLY A 111 -5.50 1.51 -13.50
N ALA A 112 -5.12 0.93 -12.36
CA ALA A 112 -3.74 0.86 -11.88
C ALA A 112 -3.09 -0.48 -12.29
N THR A 113 -1.76 -0.53 -12.28
CA THR A 113 -0.97 -1.74 -12.56
C THR A 113 0.07 -1.99 -11.48
N PHE A 114 0.15 -3.23 -11.01
CA PHE A 114 1.23 -3.71 -10.15
C PHE A 114 2.05 -4.77 -10.88
N GLN A 115 3.32 -4.47 -11.16
CA GLN A 115 4.21 -5.34 -11.92
C GLN A 115 5.13 -6.10 -10.98
N LEU A 116 5.12 -7.43 -11.09
CA LEU A 116 5.92 -8.35 -10.30
C LEU A 116 7.12 -8.86 -11.09
N GLY A 117 8.30 -8.78 -10.48
CA GLY A 117 9.54 -9.29 -11.05
C GLY A 117 10.31 -8.25 -11.83
N THR A 118 11.34 -8.72 -12.52
CA THR A 118 12.29 -7.87 -13.24
C THR A 118 12.25 -8.23 -14.73
N PRO A 119 12.02 -7.26 -15.64
CA PRO A 119 11.99 -7.52 -17.08
C PRO A 119 13.23 -8.28 -17.56
N GLY A 120 13.01 -9.37 -18.29
CA GLY A 120 14.09 -10.21 -18.84
C GLY A 120 14.73 -11.18 -17.85
N ALA A 121 14.49 -11.05 -16.54
CA ALA A 121 14.99 -12.00 -15.56
C ALA A 121 14.23 -13.34 -15.65
N SER A 122 14.98 -14.44 -15.59
CA SER A 122 14.43 -15.81 -15.56
C SER A 122 14.04 -16.26 -14.14
N THR A 123 14.18 -15.37 -13.16
CA THR A 123 13.83 -15.61 -11.76
C THR A 123 12.40 -15.17 -11.47
N GLY A 124 11.76 -15.90 -10.56
CA GLY A 124 10.41 -15.59 -10.10
C GLY A 124 10.32 -14.34 -9.21
N PHE A 125 9.14 -14.13 -8.63
CA PHE A 125 8.92 -13.12 -7.60
C PHE A 125 8.40 -13.78 -6.32
N LYS A 126 9.03 -13.52 -5.18
CA LYS A 126 8.61 -14.06 -3.89
C LYS A 126 8.08 -13.00 -2.95
N PHE A 127 7.05 -13.35 -2.20
CA PHE A 127 6.60 -12.62 -1.02
C PHE A 127 7.12 -13.35 0.22
N SER A 128 7.90 -12.66 1.07
CA SER A 128 8.48 -13.26 2.27
C SER A 128 7.53 -13.33 3.47
N SER A 129 6.50 -12.48 3.49
CA SER A 129 5.51 -12.39 4.57
C SER A 129 4.09 -12.53 4.01
N ALA A 130 3.18 -13.09 4.81
CA ALA A 130 1.77 -13.25 4.43
C ALA A 130 1.18 -11.91 3.99
N VAL A 131 0.57 -11.89 2.81
CA VAL A 131 0.07 -10.67 2.16
C VAL A 131 -1.34 -10.88 1.64
N THR A 132 -2.22 -9.92 1.92
CA THR A 132 -3.53 -9.84 1.29
C THR A 132 -3.44 -9.02 0.01
N LEU A 133 -3.78 -9.61 -1.13
CA LEU A 133 -3.84 -8.93 -2.42
C LEU A 133 -5.29 -8.58 -2.76
N SER A 134 -5.59 -7.29 -2.95
CA SER A 134 -6.89 -6.80 -3.42
C SER A 134 -6.72 -6.08 -4.75
N ILE A 135 -6.97 -6.80 -5.85
CA ILE A 135 -6.65 -6.33 -7.21
C ILE A 135 -7.94 -6.02 -7.95
N SER A 136 -8.23 -4.73 -8.12
CA SER A 136 -9.31 -4.22 -9.00
C SER A 136 -8.78 -3.68 -10.34
N GLY A 137 -7.46 -3.48 -10.45
CA GLY A 137 -6.74 -3.14 -11.67
C GLY A 137 -6.04 -4.35 -12.29
N HIS A 138 -4.80 -4.17 -12.75
CA HIS A 138 -3.98 -5.24 -13.31
C HIS A 138 -2.83 -5.63 -12.40
N MET A 139 -2.60 -6.93 -12.26
CA MET A 139 -1.37 -7.48 -11.73
C MET A 139 -0.69 -8.27 -12.85
N SER A 140 0.58 -7.96 -13.14
CA SER A 140 1.32 -8.58 -14.24
C SER A 140 2.67 -9.09 -13.77
N PHE A 141 3.05 -10.29 -14.18
CA PHE A 141 4.40 -10.79 -14.02
C PHE A 141 5.24 -10.38 -15.24
N VAL A 142 6.38 -9.72 -15.03
CA VAL A 142 7.23 -9.18 -16.10
C VAL A 142 8.54 -9.94 -16.31
N GLY A 143 8.78 -11.02 -15.55
CA GLY A 143 9.92 -11.91 -15.78
C GLY A 143 9.78 -12.70 -17.10
N SER A 144 10.92 -13.13 -17.66
CA SER A 144 10.96 -14.03 -18.83
C SER A 144 10.72 -15.50 -18.46
N GLY A 145 10.73 -15.81 -17.16
CA GLY A 145 10.44 -17.13 -16.59
C GLY A 145 10.37 -17.10 -15.07
N GLY A 146 10.10 -18.25 -14.45
CA GLY A 146 9.98 -18.39 -13.00
C GLY A 146 8.53 -18.37 -12.50
N ASN A 147 8.38 -18.36 -11.17
CA ASN A 147 7.09 -18.50 -10.50
C ASN A 147 6.84 -17.33 -9.55
N ILE A 148 5.56 -17.02 -9.30
CA ILE A 148 5.17 -16.21 -8.15
C ILE A 148 5.09 -17.13 -6.94
N MET A 149 5.90 -16.86 -5.91
CA MET A 149 5.96 -17.65 -4.69
C MET A 149 5.29 -16.90 -3.55
N LEU A 150 4.26 -17.52 -2.99
CA LEU A 150 3.63 -17.08 -1.75
C LEU A 150 4.39 -17.67 -0.55
N PRO A 151 4.36 -17.00 0.61
CA PRO A 151 5.02 -17.51 1.80
C PRO A 151 4.34 -18.78 2.33
N PRO A 152 5.07 -19.65 3.03
CA PRO A 152 4.49 -20.84 3.64
C PRO A 152 3.32 -20.49 4.57
N GLY A 153 2.20 -21.20 4.46
CA GLY A 153 1.01 -20.97 5.29
C GLY A 153 0.11 -19.81 4.85
N SER A 154 0.26 -19.32 3.61
CA SER A 154 -0.64 -18.35 2.97
C SER A 154 -1.87 -18.99 2.36
#